data_AF-A0A2P4YCW3-F1
#
_entry.id   AF-A0A2P4YCW3-F1
#
_cell.length_a   1.000
_cell.length_b   1.000
_cell.length_c   1.000
_cell.angle_alpha   90.00
_cell.angle_beta   90.00
_cell.angle_gamma   90.00
#
_symmetry.space_group_name_H-M   'P 1'
#
loop_
_entity.id
_entity.type
_entity.pdbx_description
1 polymer ?
#
loop_
_entity_poly.entity_id
_entity_poly.type
_entity_poly.pdbx_seq_one_letter_code
_entity_poly.pdbx_strand_id
1 'polypeptide(L)'
;MKLFASILGATAVVIAAVKGNPMIRQEAEEADSSSCTLSGTYTSGTDVSSCSTVTIKSLTVPAGVTLDLSDLKSGANVVFSGTTTFGKKRFWNA
;
A
#
# COMPACT_ATOMS: atom_id res chain seq x y z
N MET A 1 -28.17 -21.71 74.63
CA MET A 1 -29.22 -22.35 73.81
C MET A 1 -29.42 -21.52 72.57
N LYS A 2 -29.60 -22.19 71.41
CA LYS A 2 -30.25 -21.66 70.18
C LYS A 2 -29.43 -20.63 69.36
N LEU A 3 -29.19 -20.74 68.05
CA LEU A 3 -29.60 -21.67 66.98
C LEU A 3 -28.55 -21.64 65.86
N PHE A 4 -28.32 -22.81 65.25
CA PHE A 4 -27.69 -22.97 63.95
C PHE A 4 -28.66 -22.53 62.84
N ALA A 5 -28.21 -21.69 61.91
CA ALA A 5 -28.83 -21.41 60.61
C ALA A 5 -27.85 -20.53 59.81
N SER A 6 -27.77 -20.53 58.49
CA SER A 6 -28.04 -21.51 57.43
C SER A 6 -27.34 -20.90 56.21
N ILE A 7 -26.92 -21.78 55.31
CA ILE A 7 -26.21 -21.54 54.04
C ILE A 7 -26.88 -20.45 53.19
N LEU A 8 -26.08 -19.57 52.57
CA LEU A 8 -26.32 -19.15 51.18
C LEU A 8 -24.99 -18.78 50.53
N GLY A 9 -24.46 -19.71 49.73
CA GLY A 9 -23.29 -19.49 48.90
C GLY A 9 -23.61 -18.47 47.82
N ALA A 10 -22.95 -17.32 47.86
CA ALA A 10 -22.91 -16.39 46.75
C ALA A 10 -21.70 -16.74 45.89
N THR A 11 -21.89 -17.58 44.87
CA THR A 11 -20.91 -17.71 43.78
C THR A 11 -20.94 -16.40 42.98
N ALA A 12 -20.01 -15.49 43.30
CA ALA A 12 -19.76 -14.32 42.48
C ALA A 12 -19.09 -14.77 41.18
N VAL A 13 -19.84 -14.78 40.08
CA VAL A 13 -19.26 -14.93 38.74
C VAL A 13 -18.54 -13.63 38.41
N VAL A 14 -17.22 -13.64 38.52
CA VAL A 14 -16.39 -12.53 38.08
C VAL A 14 -16.32 -12.60 36.55
N ILE A 15 -17.14 -11.81 35.88
CA ILE A 15 -16.99 -11.58 34.44
C ILE A 15 -15.78 -10.66 34.29
N ALA A 16 -14.61 -11.24 34.00
CA ALA A 16 -13.48 -10.46 33.55
C ALA A 16 -13.88 -9.82 32.22
N ALA A 17 -14.26 -8.54 32.26
CA ALA A 17 -14.31 -7.70 31.08
C ALA A 17 -12.87 -7.57 30.59
N VAL A 18 -12.42 -8.52 29.75
CA VAL A 18 -11.27 -8.28 28.91
C VAL A 18 -11.67 -7.11 28.04
N LYS A 19 -11.18 -5.91 28.37
CA LYS A 19 -11.03 -4.87 27.38
C LYS A 19 -10.08 -5.48 26.36
N GLY A 20 -10.65 -6.13 25.35
CA GLY A 20 -9.95 -6.37 24.11
C GLY A 20 -9.61 -4.98 23.59
N ASN A 21 -8.42 -4.50 23.95
CA ASN A 21 -7.77 -3.49 23.14
C ASN A 21 -7.76 -4.10 21.75
N PRO A 22 -8.31 -3.43 20.72
CA PRO A 22 -8.12 -3.90 19.37
C PRO A 22 -6.61 -4.07 19.18
N MET A 23 -6.16 -5.30 19.04
CA MET A 23 -4.86 -5.60 18.45
C MET A 23 -5.03 -5.37 16.95
N ILE A 24 -5.39 -4.14 16.58
CA ILE A 24 -5.16 -3.68 15.22
C ILE A 24 -3.68 -3.33 15.24
N ARG A 25 -2.95 -4.26 14.63
CA ARG A 25 -1.65 -4.09 14.02
C ARG A 25 -1.40 -2.60 13.85
N GLN A 26 -0.57 -2.04 14.73
CA GLN A 26 0.22 -0.90 14.35
C GLN A 26 1.13 -1.46 13.25
N GLU A 27 0.58 -1.61 12.04
CA GLU A 27 1.32 -1.13 10.90
C GLU A 27 1.66 0.29 11.32
N ALA A 28 2.88 0.45 11.78
CA ALA A 28 3.71 1.49 11.24
C ALA A 28 3.41 1.57 9.72
N GLU A 29 2.31 2.21 9.36
CA GLU A 29 2.36 3.12 8.24
C GLU A 29 2.97 4.39 8.86
N GLU A 30 4.27 4.72 8.86
CA GLU A 30 5.41 4.33 8.02
C GLU A 30 5.03 3.78 6.65
N ALA A 31 3.97 4.35 6.06
CA ALA A 31 3.77 4.35 4.62
C ALA A 31 4.74 5.38 4.03
N ASP A 32 6.01 5.27 4.42
CA ASP A 32 7.17 5.69 3.65
C ASP A 32 7.45 4.65 2.55
N SER A 33 6.46 3.82 2.20
CA SER A 33 6.39 3.21 0.88
C SER A 33 6.09 4.31 -0.13
N SER A 34 7.10 5.11 -0.48
CA SER A 34 6.91 6.27 -1.35
C SER A 34 6.17 5.83 -2.62
N SER A 35 4.95 6.36 -2.77
CA SER A 35 4.09 6.05 -3.90
C SER A 35 4.24 7.18 -4.92
N CYS A 36 4.55 6.80 -6.15
CA CYS A 36 4.89 7.73 -7.22
C CYS A 36 3.83 7.64 -8.30
N THR A 37 3.36 8.79 -8.77
CA THR A 37 2.42 8.85 -9.90
C THR A 37 3.10 9.50 -11.10
N LEU A 38 3.22 8.76 -12.19
CA LEU A 38 3.68 9.25 -13.49
C LEU A 38 2.44 9.57 -14.34
N SER A 39 2.30 10.82 -14.79
CA SER A 39 1.18 11.24 -15.64
C SER A 39 1.60 12.33 -16.63
N GLY A 40 0.79 12.57 -17.65
CA GLY A 40 1.08 13.57 -18.67
C GLY A 40 2.16 13.10 -19.64
N THR A 41 3.17 13.92 -19.93
CA THR A 41 4.28 13.54 -20.82
C THR A 41 5.45 12.98 -20.02
N TYR A 42 5.94 11.81 -20.42
CA TYR A 42 7.07 11.17 -19.75
C TYR A 42 8.39 11.86 -20.08
N THR A 43 9.20 12.07 -19.05
CA THR A 43 10.56 12.59 -19.17
C THR A 43 11.56 11.46 -18.92
N SER A 44 12.49 11.26 -19.85
CA SER A 44 13.57 10.29 -19.70
C SER A 44 14.41 10.61 -18.47
N GLY A 45 14.83 9.58 -17.72
CA GLY A 45 15.61 9.74 -16.49
C GLY A 45 14.76 10.14 -15.27
N THR A 46 13.45 9.92 -15.32
CA THR A 46 12.61 10.03 -14.12
C THR A 46 13.04 8.96 -13.12
N ASP A 47 13.48 9.38 -11.93
CA ASP A 47 13.90 8.49 -10.86
C ASP A 47 12.67 7.83 -10.22
N VAL A 48 12.61 6.50 -10.29
CA VAL A 48 11.57 5.67 -9.66
C VAL A 48 12.14 4.72 -8.60
N SER A 49 13.42 4.88 -8.25
CA SER A 49 14.16 3.94 -7.41
C SER A 49 13.73 3.94 -5.95
N SER A 50 13.24 5.08 -5.46
CA SER A 50 12.67 5.20 -4.11
C SER A 50 11.24 4.66 -4.02
N CYS A 51 10.56 4.50 -5.16
CA CYS A 51 9.13 4.23 -5.23
C CYS A 51 8.82 2.75 -4.94
N SER A 52 8.05 2.49 -3.89
CA SER A 52 7.53 1.14 -3.60
C SER A 52 6.28 0.82 -4.43
N THR A 53 5.57 1.85 -4.88
CA THR A 53 4.41 1.72 -5.78
C THR A 53 4.47 2.81 -6.84
N VAL A 54 4.44 2.45 -8.13
CA VAL A 54 4.41 3.38 -9.26
C VAL A 54 3.09 3.27 -10.00
N THR A 55 2.31 4.34 -9.98
CA THR A 55 1.07 4.46 -10.75
C THR A 55 1.33 5.25 -12.03
N ILE A 56 1.12 4.61 -13.18
CA ILE A 56 1.24 5.22 -14.49
C ILE A 56 -0.16 5.60 -14.96
N LYS A 57 -0.50 6.89 -14.89
CA LYS A 57 -1.85 7.40 -15.16
C LYS A 57 -1.87 8.25 -16.43
N SER A 58 -2.52 7.73 -17.48
CA SER A 58 -2.71 8.43 -18.76
C SER A 58 -1.43 9.10 -19.28
N LEU A 59 -0.35 8.32 -19.39
CA LEU A 59 0.99 8.80 -19.69
C LEU A 59 1.27 8.78 -21.21
N THR A 60 1.97 9.78 -21.73
CA THR A 60 2.43 9.87 -23.12
C THR A 60 3.95 9.80 -23.15
N VAL A 61 4.48 8.73 -23.71
CA VAL A 61 5.91 8.51 -23.86
C VAL A 61 6.36 9.05 -25.23
N PRO A 62 7.32 10.00 -25.29
CA PRO A 62 7.77 10.57 -26.56
C PRO A 62 8.36 9.55 -27.53
N ALA A 63 8.39 9.88 -28.82
CA ALA A 63 8.92 8.98 -29.84
C ALA A 63 10.43 8.74 -29.64
N GLY A 64 10.82 7.47 -29.54
CA GLY A 64 12.22 7.11 -29.32
C GLY A 64 12.71 7.23 -27.89
N VAL A 65 11.82 7.53 -26.95
CA VAL A 65 12.07 7.46 -25.50
C VAL A 65 11.51 6.15 -24.98
N THR A 66 12.26 5.50 -24.10
CA THR A 66 11.80 4.32 -23.37
C THR A 66 11.21 4.77 -22.04
N LEU A 67 10.03 4.27 -21.69
CA LEU A 67 9.53 4.33 -20.32
C LEU A 67 10.37 3.36 -19.48
N ASP A 68 11.34 3.90 -18.75
CA ASP A 68 12.28 3.10 -17.98
C ASP A 68 11.75 2.85 -16.57
N LEU A 69 11.61 1.58 -16.24
CA LEU A 69 11.15 1.06 -14.94
C LEU A 69 12.17 0.06 -14.38
N SER A 70 13.41 0.06 -14.90
CA SER A 70 14.43 -0.93 -14.54
C SER A 70 15.00 -0.73 -13.14
N ASP A 71 15.02 0.52 -12.67
CA ASP A 71 15.59 0.91 -11.37
C ASP A 71 14.57 0.82 -10.22
N LEU A 72 13.42 0.19 -10.43
CA LEU A 72 12.42 0.02 -9.38
C LEU A 72 12.96 -0.79 -8.21
N LYS A 73 12.48 -0.45 -7.00
CA LYS A 73 12.75 -1.24 -5.80
C LYS A 73 12.29 -2.68 -5.98
N SER A 74 13.07 -3.64 -5.46
CA SER A 74 12.69 -5.05 -5.48
C SER A 74 11.34 -5.25 -4.80
N GLY A 75 10.41 -5.91 -5.49
CA GLY A 75 9.03 -6.10 -5.02
C GLY A 75 8.12 -4.88 -5.17
N ALA A 76 8.55 -3.83 -5.89
CA ALA A 76 7.69 -2.67 -6.16
C ALA A 76 6.48 -3.04 -7.02
N ASN A 77 5.37 -2.34 -6.78
CA ASN A 77 4.13 -2.51 -7.53
C ASN A 77 4.04 -1.49 -8.66
N VAL A 78 3.69 -1.94 -9.88
CA VAL A 78 3.44 -1.05 -11.02
C VAL A 78 1.98 -1.15 -11.43
N VAL A 79 1.29 -0.02 -11.47
CA VAL A 79 -0.14 0.05 -11.78
C VAL A 79 -0.36 0.97 -12.98
N PHE A 80 -0.83 0.43 -14.09
CA PHE A 80 -1.28 1.23 -15.23
C PHE A 80 -2.75 1.62 -15.06
N SER A 81 -3.06 2.90 -15.23
CA SER A 81 -4.41 3.47 -15.14
C SER A 81 -4.67 4.38 -16.33
N GLY A 82 -5.82 4.19 -16.99
CA GLY A 82 -6.15 4.92 -18.22
C GLY A 82 -5.35 4.41 -19.43
N THR A 83 -4.90 5.33 -20.29
CA THR A 83 -4.24 4.99 -21.57
C THR A 83 -2.81 5.50 -21.59
N THR A 84 -1.84 4.60 -21.68
CA THR A 84 -0.45 4.95 -21.97
C THR A 84 -0.19 4.90 -23.47
N THR A 85 0.34 5.98 -24.03
CA THR A 85 0.65 6.07 -25.48
C THR A 85 2.15 6.19 -25.70
N PHE A 86 2.62 5.67 -26.83
CA PHE A 86 4.02 5.75 -27.24
C PHE A 86 4.13 6.45 -28.59
N GLY A 87 5.00 7.45 -28.66
CA GLY A 87 5.29 8.16 -29.90
C GLY A 87 5.90 7.22 -30.94
N LYS A 88 5.42 7.33 -32.18
CA LYS A 88 5.88 6.49 -33.28
C LYS A 88 7.25 6.96 -33.77
N LYS A 89 8.30 6.18 -33.53
CA LYS A 89 9.61 6.37 -34.16
C LYS A 89 9.71 5.52 -35.42
N ARG A 90 10.09 6.14 -36.55
CA ARG A 90 10.46 5.44 -37.78
C ARG A 90 11.91 4.98 -37.65
N PHE A 91 12.15 3.69 -37.84
CA PHE A 91 13.49 3.07 -37.77
C PHE A 91 14.00 2.62 -39.15
N TRP A 92 13.15 2.74 -40.17
CA TRP A 92 13.50 2.51 -41.56
C TRP A 92 13.09 3.73 -42.36
N ASN A 93 14.05 4.34 -43.04
CA ASN A 93 13.76 5.28 -44.11
C ASN A 93 13.64 4.42 -45.37
N ALA A 94 12.42 4.32 -45.90
CA ALA A 94 12.17 3.67 -47.19
C ALA A 94 12.71 4.53 -48.33
#